data_AF-A0A372R1G1-F1
#
_entry.id   AF-A0A372R1G1-F1
#
_cell.length_a   1.000
_cell.length_b   1.000
_cell.length_c   1.000
_cell.angle_alpha   90.00
_cell.angle_beta   90.00
_cell.angle_gamma   90.00
#
_symmetry.space_group_name_H-M   'P 1'
#
loop_
_entity.id
_entity.type
_entity.pdbx_description
1 polymer ?
#
loop_
_entity_poly.entity_id
_entity_poly.type
_entity_poly.pdbx_seq_one_letter_code
_entity_poly.pdbx_strand_id
1 'polypeptide(L)'
;MLFNDNDKENNMKSKENEYIFFYRQEYDSRFYQISCEIVSPLLVNNCLSKNFLGIELQQCMEQEHLAFNVDQKDFLEHHLKQYLSQYIL
;
A
#
# COMPACT_ATOMS: atom_id res chain seq x y z
N MET A 1 7.41 27.18 -10.99
CA MET A 1 6.36 27.42 -9.97
C MET A 1 6.70 26.50 -8.82
N LEU A 2 7.10 27.06 -7.68
CA LEU A 2 7.47 26.31 -6.48
C LEU A 2 6.21 25.59 -5.98
N PHE A 3 6.28 24.26 -5.82
CA PHE A 3 5.21 23.54 -5.12
C PHE A 3 5.28 23.98 -3.66
N ASN A 4 4.24 24.68 -3.25
CA ASN A 4 4.08 25.18 -1.90
C ASN A 4 3.70 23.96 -1.06
N ASP A 5 4.65 23.43 -0.30
CA ASP A 5 4.42 22.47 0.78
C ASP A 5 3.58 23.17 1.84
N ASN A 6 2.27 23.16 1.64
CA ASN A 6 1.32 23.58 2.64
C ASN A 6 0.61 22.30 3.09
N ASP A 7 1.22 21.69 4.11
CA ASP A 7 0.72 20.59 4.90
C ASP A 7 -0.73 20.84 5.29
N LYS A 8 -1.64 20.38 4.44
CA LYS A 8 -2.94 19.91 4.92
C LYS A 8 -2.70 18.53 5.50
N GLU A 9 -2.16 18.54 6.72
CA GLU A 9 -2.34 17.47 7.69
C GLU A 9 -3.85 17.35 7.95
N ASN A 10 -4.57 16.76 6.99
CA ASN A 10 -5.89 16.24 7.24
C ASN A 10 -5.67 15.18 8.31
N ASN A 11 -6.23 15.44 9.50
CA ASN A 11 -6.27 14.57 10.68
C ASN A 11 -7.03 13.25 10.42
N MET A 12 -6.80 12.59 9.29
CA MET A 12 -7.07 11.18 9.12
C MET A 12 -5.81 10.51 9.63
N LYS A 13 -5.84 9.97 10.86
CA LYS A 13 -4.80 9.06 11.35
C LYS A 13 -4.62 8.02 10.26
N SER A 14 -3.56 8.16 9.46
CA SER A 14 -3.21 7.18 8.45
C SER A 14 -3.00 5.88 9.21
N LYS A 15 -3.77 4.84 8.87
CA LYS A 15 -3.51 3.54 9.50
C LYS A 15 -2.07 3.18 9.18
N GLU A 16 -1.34 2.64 10.14
CA GLU A 16 0.09 2.39 9.96
C GLU A 16 0.37 1.37 8.84
N ASN A 17 -0.60 0.51 8.55
CA ASN A 17 -0.61 -0.45 7.46
C ASN A 17 -1.05 0.14 6.11
N GLU A 18 -1.43 1.42 6.04
CA GLU A 18 -1.82 2.10 4.82
C GLU A 18 -0.74 3.09 4.37
N TYR A 19 -0.60 3.23 3.06
CA TYR A 19 0.25 4.24 2.46
C TYR A 19 -0.42 4.84 1.23
N ILE A 20 -0.54 6.16 1.23
CA ILE A 20 -1.21 6.91 0.18
C ILE A 20 -0.21 7.88 -0.44
N PHE A 21 -0.13 7.87 -1.76
CA PHE A 21 0.69 8.82 -2.51
C PHE A 21 0.00 9.22 -3.81
N PHE A 22 0.47 10.31 -4.41
CA PHE A 22 -0.05 10.82 -5.67
C PHE A 22 0.90 10.50 -6.83
N TYR A 23 0.31 10.18 -7.97
CA TYR A 23 1.00 9.90 -9.22
C TYR A 23 0.40 10.74 -10.34
N ARG A 24 1.27 11.45 -11.08
CA ARG A 24 0.86 12.17 -12.28
C ARG A 24 1.22 11.33 -13.50
N GLN A 25 0.22 10.94 -14.26
CA GLN A 25 0.41 10.27 -15.54
C GLN A 25 0.89 11.30 -16.57
N GLU A 26 1.97 10.98 -17.30
CA GLU A 26 2.55 11.91 -18.27
C GLU A 26 1.71 12.06 -19.54
N TYR A 27 1.03 10.98 -19.95
CA TYR A 27 0.26 10.94 -21.19
C TYR A 27 -0.97 11.86 -21.18
N ASP A 28 -1.78 11.81 -20.12
CA ASP A 28 -3.05 12.56 -20.03
C ASP A 28 -3.01 13.70 -19.00
N SER A 29 -1.84 13.92 -18.37
CA SER A 29 -1.62 14.91 -17.30
C SER A 29 -2.56 14.77 -16.10
N ARG A 30 -3.23 13.63 -15.93
CA ARG A 30 -4.12 13.39 -14.78
C ARG A 30 -3.32 13.02 -13.54
N PHE A 31 -3.89 13.37 -12.40
CA PHE A 31 -3.39 12.99 -11.09
C PHE A 31 -4.23 11.86 -10.53
N TYR A 32 -3.57 10.77 -10.16
CA TYR A 32 -4.15 9.61 -9.51
C TYR A 32 -3.71 9.60 -8.05
N GLN A 33 -4.65 9.32 -7.16
CA GLN A 33 -4.34 8.95 -5.79
C GLN A 33 -4.23 7.43 -5.71
N ILE A 34 -3.09 6.95 -5.23
CA ILE A 34 -2.82 5.52 -5.08
C ILE A 34 -2.86 5.22 -3.58
N SER A 35 -3.70 4.27 -3.19
CA SER A 35 -3.79 3.75 -1.83
C SER A 35 -3.28 2.32 -1.79
N CYS A 36 -2.29 2.07 -0.93
CA CYS A 36 -1.72 0.76 -0.68
C CYS A 36 -2.05 0.33 0.76
N GLU A 37 -2.33 -0.96 0.95
CA GLU A 37 -2.61 -1.53 2.27
C GLU A 37 -1.82 -2.83 2.44
N ILE A 38 -1.15 -2.99 3.59
CA ILE A 38 -0.54 -4.26 3.98
C ILE A 38 -1.67 -5.23 4.36
N VAL A 39 -1.80 -6.30 3.59
CA VAL A 39 -2.65 -7.44 3.94
C VAL A 39 -1.90 -8.33 4.93
N SER A 40 -2.56 -8.72 6.02
CA SER A 40 -1.97 -9.61 7.04
C SER A 40 -1.38 -10.89 6.42
N PRO A 41 -0.07 -11.13 6.59
CA PRO A 41 0.56 -12.41 6.23
C PRO A 41 -0.14 -13.62 6.84
N LEU A 42 -0.64 -13.52 8.08
CA LEU A 42 -1.41 -14.61 8.71
C LEU A 42 -2.71 -14.91 7.95
N LEU A 43 -3.44 -13.88 7.52
CA LEU A 43 -4.64 -14.05 6.70
C LEU A 43 -4.31 -14.71 5.36
N VAL A 44 -3.24 -14.27 4.69
CA VAL A 44 -2.79 -14.87 3.43
C VAL A 44 -2.44 -16.33 3.64
N ASN A 45 -1.62 -16.65 4.65
CA ASN A 45 -1.22 -18.02 4.95
C ASN A 45 -2.41 -18.91 5.29
N ASN A 46 -3.36 -18.44 6.09
CA ASN A 46 -4.56 -19.22 6.41
C ASN A 46 -5.41 -19.46 5.16
N CYS A 47 -5.61 -18.44 4.32
CA CYS A 47 -6.33 -18.57 3.05
C CYS A 47 -5.66 -19.60 2.13
N LEU A 48 -4.34 -19.52 1.96
CA LEU A 48 -3.59 -20.46 1.13
C LEU A 48 -3.62 -21.88 1.72
N SER A 49 -3.39 -22.04 3.02
CA SER A 49 -3.37 -23.35 3.68
C SER A 49 -4.73 -24.05 3.59
N LYS A 50 -5.81 -23.29 3.78
CA LYS A 50 -7.16 -23.82 3.65
C LYS A 50 -7.49 -24.23 2.22
N ASN A 51 -7.17 -23.38 1.23
CA ASN A 51 -7.55 -23.62 -0.16
C ASN A 51 -6.67 -24.69 -0.84
N PHE A 52 -5.37 -24.76 -0.51
CA PHE A 52 -4.44 -25.67 -1.17
C PHE A 52 -4.17 -26.96 -0.39
N LEU A 53 -4.19 -26.91 0.95
CA LEU A 53 -3.85 -28.06 1.80
C LEU A 53 -5.07 -28.62 2.55
N GLY A 54 -6.20 -27.91 2.58
CA GLY A 54 -7.38 -28.28 3.38
C GLY A 54 -7.16 -28.14 4.89
N ILE A 55 -6.10 -27.46 5.31
CA ILE A 55 -5.72 -27.29 6.72
C ILE A 55 -6.13 -25.89 7.16
N GLU A 56 -6.90 -25.81 8.24
CA GLU A 56 -7.24 -24.55 8.89
C GLU A 56 -6.22 -24.26 9.99
N LEU A 57 -5.46 -23.19 9.84
CA LEU A 57 -4.49 -22.77 10.86
C LEU A 57 -5.27 -22.08 11.99
N GLN A 58 -5.14 -22.60 13.21
CA GLN A 58 -5.74 -21.97 14.38
C GLN A 58 -5.08 -20.60 14.58
N GLN A 59 -5.84 -19.53 14.35
CA GLN A 59 -5.35 -18.17 14.46
C GLN A 59 -5.06 -17.85 15.93
N CYS A 60 -3.77 -17.78 16.29
CA CYS A 60 -3.39 -17.11 17.53
C CYS A 60 -3.75 -15.64 17.35
N MET A 61 -4.75 -15.16 18.09
CA MET A 61 -5.26 -13.77 18.01
C MET A 61 -4.29 -12.74 18.60
N GLU A 62 -2.98 -12.96 18.51
CA GLU A 62 -2.02 -11.88 18.71
C GLU A 62 -2.16 -10.96 17.50
N GLN A 63 -2.65 -9.74 17.75
CA GLN A 63 -2.84 -8.73 16.72
C GLN A 63 -1.50 -8.50 16.01
N GLU A 64 -1.41 -8.97 14.77
CA GLU A 64 -0.25 -8.73 13.93
C GLU A 64 -0.12 -7.22 13.73
N HIS A 65 0.99 -6.65 14.20
CA HIS A 65 1.26 -5.23 14.04
C HIS A 65 1.72 -4.96 12.61
N LEU A 66 0.79 -4.56 11.75
CA LEU A 66 1.08 -4.20 10.37
C LEU A 66 1.40 -2.71 10.28
N ALA A 67 2.64 -2.41 9.96
CA ALA A 67 3.07 -1.05 9.72
C ALA A 67 4.10 -1.00 8.59
N PHE A 68 3.92 -0.05 7.67
CA PHE A 68 4.95 0.26 6.69
C PHE A 68 6.11 0.99 7.38
N ASN A 69 7.33 0.51 7.19
CA ASN A 69 8.52 1.31 7.48
C ASN A 69 8.80 2.30 6.32
N VAL A 70 9.70 3.27 6.55
CA VAL A 70 10.01 4.33 5.57
C VAL A 70 10.59 3.74 4.28
N ASP A 71 11.56 2.83 4.39
CA ASP A 71 12.20 2.21 3.22
C ASP A 71 11.20 1.43 2.35
N GLN A 72 10.23 0.76 2.98
CA GLN A 72 9.15 0.05 2.29
C GLN A 72 8.23 1.01 1.54
N LYS A 73 7.91 2.18 2.12
CA LYS A 73 7.10 3.21 1.44
C LYS A 73 7.82 3.74 0.20
N ASP A 74 9.09 4.11 0.36
CA ASP A 74 9.91 4.65 -0.73
C ASP A 74 10.10 3.61 -1.85
N PHE A 75 10.41 2.37 -1.49
CA PHE A 75 10.54 1.28 -2.44
C PHE A 75 9.23 1.04 -3.20
N LEU A 76 8.09 0.99 -2.49
CA LEU A 76 6.78 0.76 -3.06
C LEU A 76 6.37 1.89 -4.01
N GLU A 77 6.52 3.15 -3.59
CA GLU A 77 6.21 4.32 -4.42
C GLU A 77 7.04 4.32 -5.69
N HIS A 78 8.36 4.12 -5.58
CA HIS A 78 9.26 4.12 -6.72
C HIS A 78 8.86 3.07 -7.76
N HIS A 79 8.69 1.82 -7.33
CA HIS A 79 8.38 0.71 -8.24
C HIS A 79 6.98 0.82 -8.84
N LEU A 80 5.99 1.26 -8.06
CA LEU A 80 4.64 1.46 -8.58
C LEU A 80 4.61 2.60 -9.59
N LYS A 81 5.29 3.72 -9.36
CA LYS A 81 5.37 4.80 -10.36
C LYS A 81 6.03 4.33 -11.67
N GLN A 82 7.08 3.52 -11.59
CA GLN A 82 7.72 2.92 -12.77
C GLN A 82 6.81 1.92 -13.49
N TYR A 83 6.05 1.12 -12.76
CA TYR A 83 5.09 0.20 -13.36
C TYR A 83 3.96 0.95 -14.05
N LEU A 84 3.34 1.92 -13.37
CA LEU A 84 2.20 2.67 -13.92
C LEU A 84 2.58 3.47 -15.16
N SER A 85 3.80 4.01 -15.22
CA SER A 85 4.29 4.71 -16.42
C SER A 85 4.45 3.80 -17.64
N GLN A 86 4.62 2.49 -17.45
CA GLN A 86 4.78 1.52 -18.53
C GLN A 86 3.45 0.94 -19.03
N TYR A 87 2.45 0.80 -18.15
CA TYR A 87 1.24 0.01 -18.43
C TYR A 87 -0.08 0.81 -18.51
N ILE A 88 -0.12 2.05 -18.02
CA ILE A 88 -1.30 2.91 -18.18
C ILE A 88 -1.05 3.81 -19.40
N LEU A 89 -1.54 3.38 -20.57
CA LEU A 89 -1.62 4.18 -21.81
C LEU A 89 -3.00 4.83 -21.90
#